data_AF-A0A011UXN1-F1
#
_entry.id   AF-A0A011UXN1-F1
#
_cell.length_a   1.000
_cell.length_b   1.000
_cell.length_c   1.000
_cell.angle_alpha   90.00
_cell.angle_beta   90.00
_cell.angle_gamma   90.00
#
_symmetry.space_group_name_H-M   'P 1'
#
loop_
_entity.id
_entity.type
_entity.pdbx_description
1 polymer ?
#
loop_
_entity_poly.entity_id
_entity_poly.type
_entity_poly.pdbx_seq_one_letter_code
_entity_poly.pdbx_strand_id
1 'polypeptide(L)'
;MTDDSFRKILEAQESLRRQLEPFHTAMRALHENGAVRQLTEMTERHREMMRVAAGPLENLKAAGLFGPDSELTGAAKRISELVSGFESSFRLPETGEAHRLLGQYEPGGVARILDQYKQQSSELQRALEAINAPWLDIHNQLRSFGAFAELQGIGQALRLAPAFDARLTEALRVDLGDWRVKIAWPAEIFDDPFARSAFYQQKGLDPALTEFPAAAFQQNLLLSGLSGPPPLLIEEYDRSEELEPEDDFDEAAYARTNKAHDRLTRFETQLRRFIEESLRDAFGDDWIRHRVPGDIQRKWTEKRQRARDQGEREWPLIAYADFTDYVPIITKKDNWNDLFKPFFVRQTAVQESFQRLYPIRICTMHARLITQDDELYLLVETKRILTSIGTDA
;
A
#
# COMPACT_ATOMS: atom_id res chain seq x y z
N MET A 1 48.33 39.03 -12.74
CA MET A 1 47.01 39.69 -12.86
C MET A 1 47.13 41.05 -12.24
N THR A 2 46.85 42.10 -13.01
CA THR A 2 46.97 43.50 -12.59
C THR A 2 45.78 43.90 -11.70
N ASP A 3 46.00 44.84 -10.79
CA ASP A 3 45.04 45.40 -9.83
C ASP A 3 43.71 45.84 -10.49
N ASP A 4 43.79 46.23 -11.76
CA ASP A 4 42.65 46.63 -12.61
C ASP A 4 41.71 45.46 -12.98
N SER A 5 42.22 44.23 -13.10
CA SER A 5 41.38 43.05 -13.36
C SER A 5 40.60 42.60 -12.13
N PHE A 6 41.17 42.75 -10.93
CA PHE A 6 40.49 42.41 -9.67
C PHE A 6 39.36 43.40 -9.38
N ARG A 7 39.60 44.69 -9.64
CA ARG A 7 38.60 45.75 -9.51
C ARG A 7 37.42 45.56 -10.46
N LYS A 8 37.67 45.19 -11.72
CA LYS A 8 36.62 44.89 -12.72
C LYS A 8 35.79 43.66 -12.36
N ILE A 9 36.39 42.64 -11.74
CA ILE A 9 35.65 41.45 -11.27
C ILE A 9 34.76 41.79 -10.06
N LEU A 10 35.26 42.59 -9.12
CA LEU A 10 34.47 43.09 -7.98
C LEU A 10 33.31 43.99 -8.43
N GLU A 11 33.55 44.92 -9.36
CA GLU A 11 32.49 45.76 -9.93
C GLU A 11 31.45 44.95 -10.72
N ALA A 12 31.87 43.90 -11.42
CA ALA A 12 30.95 42.98 -12.11
C ALA A 12 30.12 42.14 -11.13
N GLN A 13 30.71 41.68 -10.02
CA GLN A 13 29.98 40.96 -8.97
C GLN A 13 29.01 41.87 -8.22
N GLU A 14 29.38 43.12 -7.94
CA GLU A 14 28.50 44.10 -7.28
C GLU A 14 27.36 44.55 -8.19
N SER A 15 27.63 44.70 -9.49
CA SER A 15 26.62 44.96 -10.53
C SER A 15 25.63 43.80 -10.65
N LEU A 16 26.12 42.55 -10.71
CA LEU A 16 25.28 41.35 -10.76
C LEU A 16 24.45 41.19 -9.49
N ARG A 17 25.04 41.47 -8.33
CA ARG A 17 24.33 41.42 -7.03
C ARG A 17 23.25 42.49 -6.93
N ARG A 18 23.48 43.70 -7.44
CA ARG A 18 22.46 44.77 -7.52
C ARG A 18 21.35 44.46 -8.53
N GLN A 19 21.65 43.73 -9.60
CA GLN A 19 20.64 43.30 -10.59
C GLN A 19 19.78 42.14 -10.09
N LEU A 20 20.31 41.26 -9.23
CA LEU A 20 19.60 40.11 -8.65
C LEU A 20 18.88 40.43 -7.32
N GLU A 21 19.18 41.57 -6.70
CA GLU A 21 18.57 42.04 -5.44
C GLU A 21 17.04 42.22 -5.53
N PRO A 22 16.48 42.83 -6.60
CA PRO A 22 15.03 42.92 -6.78
C PRO A 22 14.37 41.55 -7.00
N PHE A 23 15.07 40.60 -7.63
CA PHE A 23 14.57 39.24 -7.85
C PHE A 23 14.57 38.42 -6.54
N HIS A 24 15.63 38.52 -5.74
CA HIS A 24 15.67 37.92 -4.40
C HIS A 24 14.64 38.54 -3.45
N THR A 25 14.41 39.85 -3.55
CA THR A 25 13.39 40.55 -2.76
C THR A 25 11.97 40.20 -3.23
N ALA A 26 11.74 40.04 -4.54
CA ALA A 26 10.46 39.56 -5.09
C ALA A 26 10.19 38.10 -4.74
N MET A 27 11.20 37.22 -4.77
CA MET A 27 11.09 35.83 -4.35
C MET A 27 10.84 35.72 -2.84
N ARG A 28 11.49 36.56 -2.03
CA ARG A 28 11.24 36.62 -0.58
C ARG A 28 9.84 37.18 -0.28
N ALA A 29 9.38 38.20 -1.00
CA ALA A 29 8.03 38.76 -0.89
C ALA A 29 6.93 37.80 -1.41
N LEU A 30 7.24 36.90 -2.36
CA LEU A 30 6.36 35.81 -2.79
C LEU A 30 6.31 34.69 -1.73
N HIS A 31 7.42 34.40 -1.07
CA HIS A 31 7.49 33.41 0.02
C HIS A 31 6.86 33.91 1.33
N GLU A 32 6.94 35.22 1.60
CA GLU A 32 6.31 35.90 2.73
C GLU A 32 4.83 36.23 2.47
N ASN A 33 4.37 36.15 1.22
CA ASN A 33 2.96 36.31 0.89
C ASN A 33 2.17 35.07 1.34
N GLY A 34 1.43 35.20 2.45
CA GLY A 34 0.54 34.16 2.96
C GLY A 34 -0.41 33.60 1.90
N ALA A 35 -0.76 34.37 0.87
CA ALA A 35 -1.57 33.93 -0.26
C ALA A 35 -0.88 32.89 -1.16
N VAL A 36 0.43 33.02 -1.45
CA VAL A 36 1.16 32.02 -2.26
C VAL A 36 1.33 30.73 -1.47
N ARG A 37 1.69 30.84 -0.18
CA ARG A 37 1.76 29.68 0.70
C ARG A 37 0.41 28.98 0.85
N GLN A 38 -0.68 29.74 1.02
CA GLN A 38 -2.04 29.20 1.05
C GLN A 38 -2.43 28.53 -0.27
N LEU A 39 -2.04 29.10 -1.42
CA LEU A 39 -2.28 28.50 -2.73
C LEU A 39 -1.49 27.19 -2.90
N THR A 40 -0.22 27.15 -2.49
CA THR A 40 0.59 25.92 -2.51
C THR A 40 0.00 24.86 -1.58
N GLU A 41 -0.32 25.23 -0.32
CA GLU A 41 -0.96 24.33 0.64
C GLU A 41 -2.34 23.84 0.13
N MET A 42 -3.10 24.69 -0.55
CA MET A 42 -4.38 24.31 -1.17
C MET A 42 -4.18 23.35 -2.34
N THR A 43 -3.16 23.58 -3.17
CA THR A 43 -2.84 22.70 -4.30
C THR A 43 -2.39 21.32 -3.83
N GLU A 44 -1.52 21.27 -2.82
CA GLU A 44 -1.06 20.02 -2.21
C GLU A 44 -2.22 19.26 -1.54
N ARG A 45 -3.09 19.96 -0.79
CA ARG A 45 -4.31 19.35 -0.21
C ARG A 45 -5.25 18.83 -1.29
N HIS A 46 -5.39 19.55 -2.39
CA HIS A 46 -6.22 19.13 -3.51
C HIS A 46 -5.66 17.86 -4.16
N ARG A 47 -4.34 17.82 -4.38
CA ARG A 47 -3.65 16.68 -4.94
C ARG A 47 -3.74 15.44 -4.04
N GLU A 48 -3.53 15.62 -2.74
CA GLU A 48 -3.69 14.56 -1.73
C GLU A 48 -5.13 14.03 -1.72
N MET A 49 -6.12 14.92 -1.78
CA MET A 49 -7.52 14.51 -1.86
C MET A 49 -7.79 13.66 -3.11
N MET A 50 -7.28 14.09 -4.26
CA MET A 50 -7.43 13.36 -5.51
C MET A 50 -6.72 12.00 -5.48
N ARG A 51 -5.53 11.92 -4.89
CA ARG A 51 -4.77 10.68 -4.72
C ARG A 51 -5.55 9.63 -3.91
N VAL A 52 -6.08 10.03 -2.75
CA VAL A 52 -6.86 9.13 -1.87
C VAL A 52 -8.16 8.69 -2.55
N ALA A 53 -8.81 9.61 -3.27
CA ALA A 53 -10.10 9.38 -3.91
C ALA A 53 -10.00 8.69 -5.29
N ALA A 54 -8.84 8.68 -5.96
CA ALA A 54 -8.69 8.21 -7.35
C ALA A 54 -9.25 6.80 -7.56
N GLY A 55 -8.86 5.85 -6.71
CA GLY A 55 -9.34 4.47 -6.77
C GLY A 55 -10.85 4.35 -6.52
N PRO A 56 -11.38 4.83 -5.37
CA PRO A 56 -12.81 4.84 -5.09
C PRO A 56 -13.66 5.52 -6.18
N LEU A 57 -13.22 6.68 -6.69
CA LEU A 57 -13.97 7.44 -7.70
C LEU A 57 -14.06 6.69 -9.03
N GLU A 58 -13.00 5.98 -9.45
CA GLU A 58 -13.03 5.18 -10.68
C GLU A 58 -14.03 4.00 -10.55
N ASN A 59 -14.17 3.38 -9.37
CA ASN A 59 -15.19 2.35 -9.16
C ASN A 59 -16.60 2.93 -9.27
N LEU A 60 -16.87 4.09 -8.63
CA LEU A 60 -18.17 4.75 -8.70
C LEU A 60 -18.52 5.14 -10.15
N LYS A 61 -17.52 5.59 -10.91
CA LYS A 61 -17.66 5.86 -12.34
C LYS A 61 -17.99 4.60 -13.14
N ALA A 62 -17.30 3.50 -12.89
CA ALA A 62 -17.57 2.21 -13.53
C ALA A 62 -18.98 1.67 -13.20
N ALA A 63 -19.50 1.96 -12.00
CA ALA A 63 -20.86 1.63 -11.57
C ALA A 63 -21.95 2.53 -12.19
N GLY A 64 -21.58 3.54 -13.00
CA GLY A 64 -22.53 4.41 -13.68
C GLY A 64 -23.10 5.57 -12.85
N LEU A 65 -22.61 5.81 -11.63
CA LEU A 65 -23.08 6.90 -10.74
C LEU A 65 -22.88 8.31 -11.31
N PHE A 66 -22.01 8.46 -12.30
CA PHE A 66 -21.72 9.72 -12.99
C PHE A 66 -22.23 9.77 -14.44
N GLY A 67 -23.09 8.82 -14.83
CA GLY A 67 -23.71 8.79 -16.16
C GLY A 67 -24.74 9.91 -16.40
N PRO A 68 -25.15 10.14 -17.66
CA PRO A 68 -26.11 11.18 -18.03
C PRO A 68 -27.49 11.05 -17.36
N ASP A 69 -27.84 9.86 -16.88
CA ASP A 69 -29.12 9.54 -16.24
C ASP A 69 -29.09 9.63 -14.69
N SER A 70 -27.98 10.09 -14.07
CA SER A 70 -27.82 10.19 -12.62
C SER A 70 -28.52 11.41 -11.99
N GLU A 71 -29.28 11.21 -10.91
CA GLU A 71 -29.90 12.28 -10.11
C GLU A 71 -28.86 13.21 -9.45
N LEU A 72 -27.58 12.81 -9.39
CA LEU A 72 -26.46 13.55 -8.80
C LEU A 72 -25.69 14.42 -9.81
N THR A 73 -26.21 14.58 -11.04
CA THR A 73 -25.57 15.21 -12.21
C THR A 73 -24.69 16.44 -11.92
N GLY A 74 -25.09 17.36 -11.05
CA GLY A 74 -24.31 18.56 -10.74
C GLY A 74 -23.06 18.32 -9.87
N ALA A 75 -23.16 17.49 -8.83
CA ALA A 75 -22.03 17.15 -7.97
C ALA A 75 -21.14 16.09 -8.64
N ALA A 76 -21.77 15.12 -9.30
CA ALA A 76 -21.14 14.13 -10.18
C ALA A 76 -20.22 14.78 -11.23
N LYS A 77 -20.73 15.80 -11.93
CA LYS A 77 -19.96 16.51 -12.95
C LYS A 77 -18.74 17.22 -12.37
N ARG A 78 -18.86 17.88 -11.22
CA ARG A 78 -17.71 18.52 -10.55
C ARG A 78 -16.66 17.50 -10.15
N ILE A 79 -17.07 16.37 -9.58
CA ILE A 79 -16.14 15.28 -9.22
C ILE A 79 -15.45 14.72 -10.47
N SER A 80 -16.20 14.49 -11.55
CA SER A 80 -15.64 14.04 -12.82
C SER A 80 -14.64 15.05 -13.41
N GLU A 81 -14.93 16.35 -13.36
CA GLU A 81 -14.03 17.41 -13.81
C GLU A 81 -12.73 17.43 -12.99
N LEU A 82 -12.82 17.21 -11.68
CA LEU A 82 -11.65 17.12 -10.79
C LEU A 82 -10.80 15.88 -11.11
N VAL A 83 -11.43 14.71 -11.31
CA VAL A 83 -10.74 13.47 -11.71
C VAL A 83 -10.04 13.66 -13.04
N SER A 84 -10.74 14.18 -14.06
CA SER A 84 -10.13 14.44 -15.36
C SER A 84 -9.00 15.47 -15.29
N GLY A 85 -9.11 16.48 -14.41
CA GLY A 85 -8.05 17.44 -14.15
C GLY A 85 -6.79 16.76 -13.59
N PHE A 86 -6.94 15.91 -12.58
CA PHE A 86 -5.84 15.12 -12.02
C PHE A 86 -5.20 14.21 -13.08
N GLU A 87 -6.00 13.42 -13.79
CA GLU A 87 -5.53 12.53 -14.86
C GLU A 87 -4.80 13.27 -15.98
N SER A 88 -5.24 14.49 -16.31
CA SER A 88 -4.62 15.32 -17.36
C SER A 88 -3.20 15.79 -17.01
N SER A 89 -2.80 15.74 -15.74
CA SER A 89 -1.41 16.00 -15.34
C SER A 89 -0.47 14.84 -15.63
N PHE A 90 -1.00 13.68 -16.04
CA PHE A 90 -0.22 12.50 -16.39
C PHE A 90 -0.23 12.24 -17.89
N ARG A 91 0.92 11.78 -18.39
CA ARG A 91 1.09 11.35 -19.78
C ARG A 91 1.93 10.09 -19.87
N LEU A 92 1.99 9.51 -21.07
CA LEU A 92 3.02 8.53 -21.37
C LEU A 92 4.36 9.26 -21.58
N PRO A 93 5.50 8.64 -21.18
CA PRO A 93 6.82 9.18 -21.47
C PRO A 93 7.06 9.24 -22.98
N GLU A 94 7.76 10.29 -23.42
CA GLU A 94 8.19 10.39 -24.82
C GLU A 94 9.30 9.35 -25.12
N THR A 95 9.53 9.07 -26.41
CA THR A 95 10.60 8.16 -26.83
C THR A 95 11.95 8.59 -26.28
N GLY A 96 12.60 7.72 -25.50
CA GLY A 96 13.89 8.01 -24.87
C GLY A 96 13.82 8.82 -23.57
N GLU A 97 12.66 9.38 -23.20
CA GLU A 97 12.49 10.12 -21.95
C GLU A 97 12.62 9.21 -20.72
N ALA A 98 12.00 8.03 -20.76
CA ALA A 98 12.12 7.05 -19.69
C ALA A 98 13.58 6.62 -19.47
N HIS A 99 14.37 6.48 -20.53
CA HIS A 99 15.80 6.16 -20.44
C HIS A 99 16.61 7.31 -19.85
N ARG A 100 16.27 8.56 -20.19
CA ARG A 100 16.87 9.75 -19.59
C ARG A 100 16.56 9.82 -18.09
N LEU A 101 15.32 9.58 -17.70
CA LEU A 101 14.89 9.57 -16.30
C LEU A 101 15.58 8.45 -15.52
N LEU A 102 15.71 7.25 -16.12
CA LEU A 102 16.46 6.15 -15.52
C LEU A 102 17.92 6.54 -15.20
N GLY A 103 18.58 7.31 -16.07
CA GLY A 103 19.94 7.80 -15.82
C GLY A 103 20.05 8.92 -14.77
N GLN A 104 18.94 9.57 -14.41
CA GLN A 104 18.88 10.61 -13.38
C GLN A 104 18.33 10.06 -12.05
N TYR A 105 17.80 8.84 -12.08
CA TYR A 105 17.14 8.22 -10.96
C TYR A 105 18.16 7.68 -9.96
N GLU A 106 18.04 8.12 -8.71
CA GLU A 106 18.78 7.55 -7.59
C GLU A 106 17.93 6.47 -6.93
N PRO A 107 18.36 5.18 -6.95
CA PRO A 107 17.62 4.07 -6.36
C PRO A 107 17.19 4.31 -4.91
N GLY A 108 15.94 3.98 -4.60
CA GLY A 108 15.37 3.96 -3.25
C GLY A 108 15.83 2.75 -2.43
N GLY A 109 15.09 2.46 -1.35
CA GLY A 109 15.48 1.42 -0.40
C GLY A 109 15.55 0.04 -1.05
N VAL A 110 14.47 -0.37 -1.72
CA VAL A 110 14.36 -1.71 -2.31
C VAL A 110 15.20 -1.84 -3.57
N ALA A 111 15.20 -0.82 -4.42
CA ALA A 111 16.03 -0.80 -5.62
C ALA A 111 17.52 -1.08 -5.32
N ARG A 112 18.10 -0.48 -4.28
CA ARG A 112 19.50 -0.75 -3.88
C ARG A 112 19.78 -2.20 -3.48
N ILE A 113 18.79 -2.91 -2.95
CA ILE A 113 18.92 -4.33 -2.61
C ILE A 113 18.95 -5.17 -3.88
N LEU A 114 18.26 -4.74 -4.95
CA LEU A 114 18.17 -5.49 -6.20
C LEU A 114 19.43 -5.40 -7.07
N ASP A 115 20.27 -4.38 -6.88
CA ASP A 115 21.58 -4.29 -7.54
C ASP A 115 22.45 -5.55 -7.31
N GLN A 116 22.35 -6.16 -6.13
CA GLN A 116 23.09 -7.40 -5.81
C GLN A 116 22.63 -8.61 -6.65
N TYR A 117 21.41 -8.55 -7.20
CA TYR A 117 20.82 -9.60 -8.03
C TYR A 117 21.01 -9.36 -9.54
N LYS A 118 21.60 -8.23 -9.96
CA LYS A 118 21.91 -7.88 -11.38
C LYS A 118 20.73 -8.02 -12.38
N GLN A 119 19.50 -8.08 -11.90
CA GLN A 119 18.29 -8.33 -12.71
C GLN A 119 17.31 -7.15 -12.74
N GLN A 120 17.60 -6.05 -12.03
CA GLN A 120 16.66 -4.95 -11.90
C GLN A 120 16.42 -4.19 -13.22
N SER A 121 17.49 -3.95 -13.98
CA SER A 121 17.42 -3.11 -15.17
C SER A 121 16.55 -3.71 -16.28
N SER A 122 16.57 -5.05 -16.45
CA SER A 122 15.78 -5.72 -17.50
C SER A 122 14.30 -5.87 -17.16
N GLU A 123 13.94 -6.08 -15.89
CA GLU A 123 12.53 -6.09 -15.45
C GLU A 123 11.92 -4.70 -15.56
N LEU A 124 12.65 -3.67 -15.09
CA LEU A 124 12.19 -2.29 -15.16
C LEU A 124 11.98 -1.84 -16.61
N GLN A 125 12.92 -2.19 -17.51
CA GLN A 125 12.76 -1.92 -18.94
C GLN A 125 11.53 -2.61 -19.53
N ARG A 126 11.28 -3.89 -19.21
CA ARG A 126 10.08 -4.58 -19.66
C ARG A 126 8.80 -3.92 -19.14
N ALA A 127 8.79 -3.48 -17.89
CA ALA A 127 7.65 -2.76 -17.34
C ALA A 127 7.42 -1.42 -18.07
N LEU A 128 8.50 -0.68 -18.39
CA LEU A 128 8.42 0.57 -19.17
C LEU A 128 7.87 0.37 -20.58
N GLU A 129 8.18 -0.76 -21.21
CA GLU A 129 7.68 -1.11 -22.55
C GLU A 129 6.22 -1.61 -22.51
N ALA A 130 5.78 -2.19 -21.39
CA ALA A 130 4.46 -2.79 -21.25
C ALA A 130 3.39 -1.84 -20.69
N ILE A 131 3.77 -0.81 -19.95
CA ILE A 131 2.82 0.16 -19.39
C ILE A 131 2.21 1.03 -20.51
N ASN A 132 0.88 1.12 -20.53
CA ASN A 132 0.13 1.85 -21.56
C ASN A 132 -0.86 2.88 -21.00
N ALA A 133 -1.12 2.90 -19.69
CA ALA A 133 -1.86 3.95 -19.03
C ALA A 133 -0.96 5.18 -18.78
N PRO A 134 -1.47 6.42 -18.90
CA PRO A 134 -0.73 7.63 -18.54
C PRO A 134 -0.29 7.60 -17.07
N TRP A 135 1.02 7.72 -16.83
CA TRP A 135 1.58 7.48 -15.49
C TRP A 135 2.66 8.47 -15.10
N LEU A 136 3.28 9.17 -16.07
CA LEU A 136 4.34 10.14 -15.82
C LEU A 136 3.72 11.52 -15.55
N ASP A 137 3.91 12.02 -14.32
CA ASP A 137 3.47 13.38 -13.93
C ASP A 137 4.29 14.45 -14.67
N ILE A 138 3.60 15.32 -15.41
CA ILE A 138 4.19 16.43 -16.17
C ILE A 138 4.93 17.42 -15.26
N HIS A 139 4.46 17.61 -14.03
CA HIS A 139 5.02 18.54 -13.06
C HIS A 139 6.12 17.91 -12.19
N ASN A 140 6.09 16.59 -11.99
CA ASN A 140 7.01 15.86 -11.10
C ASN A 140 7.58 14.58 -11.73
N GLN A 141 8.11 14.68 -12.95
CA GLN A 141 8.55 13.54 -13.76
C GLN A 141 9.49 12.58 -13.02
N LEU A 142 10.54 13.10 -12.36
CA LEU A 142 11.53 12.25 -11.68
C LEU A 142 10.93 11.51 -10.48
N ARG A 143 10.01 12.16 -9.74
CA ARG A 143 9.31 11.55 -8.60
C ARG A 143 8.36 10.44 -9.04
N SER A 144 7.56 10.72 -10.08
CA SER A 144 6.65 9.74 -10.67
C SER A 144 7.40 8.54 -11.29
N PHE A 145 8.52 8.80 -11.97
CA PHE A 145 9.45 7.75 -12.43
C PHE A 145 10.03 6.94 -11.28
N GLY A 146 10.49 7.59 -10.21
CA GLY A 146 11.02 6.91 -9.04
C GLY A 146 10.00 6.01 -8.39
N ALA A 147 8.77 6.49 -8.19
CA ALA A 147 7.68 5.69 -7.64
C ALA A 147 7.33 4.48 -8.52
N PHE A 148 7.32 4.65 -9.84
CA PHE A 148 7.16 3.54 -10.78
C PHE A 148 8.28 2.50 -10.60
N ALA A 149 9.53 2.95 -10.57
CA ALA A 149 10.70 2.08 -10.41
C ALA A 149 10.71 1.36 -9.04
N GLU A 150 10.33 2.03 -7.96
CA GLU A 150 10.24 1.42 -6.63
C GLU A 150 9.11 0.39 -6.54
N LEU A 151 7.94 0.62 -7.15
CA LEU A 151 6.89 -0.40 -7.22
C LEU A 151 7.38 -1.67 -7.94
N GLN A 152 8.08 -1.51 -9.06
CA GLN A 152 8.71 -2.65 -9.76
C GLN A 152 9.75 -3.33 -8.87
N GLY A 153 10.55 -2.54 -8.14
CA GLY A 153 11.53 -3.02 -7.18
C GLY A 153 10.91 -3.84 -6.05
N ILE A 154 9.85 -3.34 -5.40
CA ILE A 154 9.13 -4.04 -4.34
C ILE A 154 8.63 -5.39 -4.83
N GLY A 155 7.94 -5.43 -5.97
CA GLY A 155 7.44 -6.68 -6.54
C GLY A 155 8.54 -7.68 -6.88
N GLN A 156 9.63 -7.22 -7.49
CA GLN A 156 10.79 -8.06 -7.79
C GLN A 156 11.50 -8.57 -6.53
N ALA A 157 11.67 -7.72 -5.52
CA ALA A 157 12.37 -8.09 -4.29
C ALA A 157 11.60 -9.13 -3.48
N LEU A 158 10.27 -9.02 -3.41
CA LEU A 158 9.43 -10.04 -2.77
C LEU A 158 9.50 -11.40 -3.49
N ARG A 159 9.81 -11.43 -4.78
CA ARG A 159 9.97 -12.65 -5.57
C ARG A 159 11.35 -13.29 -5.44
N LEU A 160 12.41 -12.46 -5.37
CA LEU A 160 13.79 -12.94 -5.46
C LEU A 160 14.48 -13.13 -4.10
N ALA A 161 14.10 -12.34 -3.09
CA ALA A 161 14.69 -12.39 -1.77
C ALA A 161 13.78 -13.13 -0.78
N PRO A 162 14.35 -13.77 0.26
CA PRO A 162 13.55 -14.31 1.36
C PRO A 162 12.65 -13.21 1.96
N ALA A 163 11.34 -13.46 2.02
CA ALA A 163 10.34 -12.44 2.31
C ALA A 163 10.57 -11.66 3.62
N PHE A 164 11.14 -12.30 4.64
CA PHE A 164 11.46 -11.69 5.93
C PHE A 164 12.97 -11.48 6.16
N ASP A 165 13.77 -11.44 5.09
CA ASP A 165 15.16 -11.04 5.17
C ASP A 165 15.31 -9.66 5.85
N ALA A 166 16.37 -9.50 6.64
CA ALA A 166 16.62 -8.30 7.42
C ALA A 166 16.84 -7.06 6.56
N ARG A 167 17.53 -7.20 5.42
CA ARG A 167 17.80 -6.08 4.51
C ARG A 167 16.53 -5.71 3.78
N LEU A 168 15.82 -6.70 3.23
CA LEU A 168 14.54 -6.46 2.56
C LEU A 168 13.53 -5.76 3.49
N THR A 169 13.43 -6.22 4.74
CA THR A 169 12.57 -5.59 5.74
C THR A 169 12.93 -4.12 5.97
N GLU A 170 14.23 -3.80 6.06
CA GLU A 170 14.68 -2.43 6.25
C GLU A 170 14.39 -1.56 5.03
N ALA A 171 14.63 -2.08 3.82
CA ALA A 171 14.30 -1.37 2.59
C ALA A 171 12.81 -1.08 2.46
N LEU A 172 11.94 -2.06 2.74
CA LEU A 172 10.49 -1.86 2.73
C LEU A 172 10.04 -0.77 3.71
N ARG A 173 10.77 -0.51 4.80
CA ARG A 173 10.43 0.59 5.73
C ARG A 173 10.70 1.97 5.16
N VAL A 174 11.64 2.09 4.22
CA VAL A 174 11.92 3.37 3.56
C VAL A 174 10.69 3.83 2.78
N ASP A 175 10.03 2.88 2.12
CA ASP A 175 8.95 3.16 1.17
C ASP A 175 7.56 2.99 1.80
N LEU A 176 7.40 2.04 2.72
CA LEU A 176 6.11 1.66 3.34
C LEU A 176 5.98 2.12 4.80
N GLY A 177 6.95 2.90 5.29
CA GLY A 177 6.99 3.44 6.64
C GLY A 177 7.45 2.47 7.73
N ASP A 178 7.70 3.02 8.92
CA ASP A 178 8.15 2.30 10.11
C ASP A 178 6.99 1.97 11.06
N TRP A 179 6.70 0.67 11.16
CA TRP A 179 5.59 0.14 11.92
C TRP A 179 6.05 -0.65 13.15
N ARG A 180 7.32 -0.54 13.58
CA ARG A 180 7.86 -1.36 14.67
C ARG A 180 7.22 -1.06 16.03
N VAL A 181 6.80 0.18 16.23
CA VAL A 181 6.20 0.62 17.48
C VAL A 181 4.74 0.19 17.51
N LYS A 182 4.32 -0.43 18.63
CA LYS A 182 2.92 -0.80 18.87
C LYS A 182 2.03 0.43 18.72
N ILE A 183 1.00 0.30 17.89
CA ILE A 183 0.13 1.42 17.53
C ILE A 183 -1.06 1.50 18.50
N ALA A 184 -1.30 2.71 19.01
CA ALA A 184 -2.60 3.10 19.52
C ALA A 184 -3.41 3.65 18.35
N TRP A 185 -4.42 2.90 17.91
CA TRP A 185 -5.18 3.20 16.70
C TRP A 185 -6.13 4.38 16.91
N PRO A 186 -5.98 5.49 16.17
CA PRO A 186 -6.97 6.57 16.19
C PRO A 186 -8.27 6.07 15.58
N ALA A 187 -9.42 6.31 16.23
CA ALA A 187 -10.70 5.77 15.77
C ALA A 187 -11.10 6.29 14.37
N GLU A 188 -10.78 7.56 14.08
CA GLU A 188 -11.12 8.25 12.83
C GLU A 188 -10.56 7.56 11.57
N ILE A 189 -9.44 6.84 11.65
CA ILE A 189 -8.85 6.19 10.47
C ILE A 189 -9.73 5.05 9.92
N PHE A 190 -10.64 4.50 10.73
CA PHE A 190 -11.49 3.40 10.31
C PHE A 190 -12.73 3.88 9.56
N ASP A 191 -13.13 5.14 9.75
CA ASP A 191 -14.31 5.74 9.11
C ASP A 191 -13.93 6.73 8.00
N ASP A 192 -12.79 7.40 8.11
CA ASP A 192 -12.32 8.43 7.16
C ASP A 192 -11.09 7.94 6.37
N PRO A 193 -11.23 7.66 5.06
CA PRO A 193 -10.13 7.29 4.17
C PRO A 193 -9.01 8.34 4.11
N PHE A 194 -9.32 9.64 4.23
CA PHE A 194 -8.32 10.70 4.21
C PHE A 194 -7.52 10.72 5.51
N ALA A 195 -8.18 10.60 6.66
CA ALA A 195 -7.50 10.46 7.95
C ALA A 195 -6.59 9.22 7.97
N ARG A 196 -7.03 8.12 7.36
CA ARG A 196 -6.25 6.88 7.24
C ARG A 196 -5.01 7.04 6.35
N SER A 197 -5.16 7.62 5.16
CA SER A 197 -4.03 7.91 4.27
C SER A 197 -3.04 8.89 4.90
N ALA A 198 -3.52 9.93 5.58
CA ALA A 198 -2.66 10.85 6.32
C ALA A 198 -1.91 10.14 7.47
N PHE A 199 -2.58 9.22 8.17
CA PHE A 199 -1.94 8.39 9.18
C PHE A 199 -0.84 7.50 8.60
N TYR A 200 -1.05 6.90 7.43
CA TYR A 200 0.00 6.12 6.74
C TYR A 200 1.21 6.97 6.36
N GLN A 201 0.99 8.17 5.83
CA GLN A 201 2.07 9.11 5.54
C GLN A 201 2.82 9.53 6.80
N GLN A 202 2.12 9.76 7.92
CA GLN A 202 2.76 10.03 9.22
C GLN A 202 3.64 8.86 9.68
N LYS A 203 3.29 7.62 9.32
CA LYS A 203 4.12 6.43 9.56
C LYS A 203 5.28 6.28 8.58
N GLY A 204 5.36 7.12 7.55
CA GLY A 204 6.44 7.15 6.58
C GLY A 204 6.15 6.38 5.28
N LEU A 205 4.86 6.12 4.96
CA LEU A 205 4.51 5.71 3.60
C LEU A 205 4.93 6.82 2.61
N ASP A 206 5.65 6.47 1.56
CA ASP A 206 5.87 7.40 0.43
C ASP A 206 4.59 7.48 -0.40
N PRO A 207 3.87 8.62 -0.39
CA PRO A 207 2.62 8.76 -1.13
C PRO A 207 2.82 8.67 -2.64
N ALA A 208 4.04 8.86 -3.16
CA ALA A 208 4.31 8.76 -4.58
C ALA A 208 4.01 7.35 -5.14
N LEU A 209 4.14 6.30 -4.32
CA LEU A 209 3.85 4.91 -4.70
C LEU A 209 2.38 4.67 -5.08
N THR A 210 1.49 5.57 -4.67
CA THR A 210 0.05 5.47 -4.93
C THR A 210 -0.51 6.74 -5.57
N GLU A 211 0.37 7.67 -5.99
CA GLU A 211 0.02 8.91 -6.67
C GLU A 211 0.01 8.73 -8.18
N PHE A 212 -0.79 7.75 -8.63
CA PHE A 212 -1.03 7.47 -10.03
C PHE A 212 -2.54 7.55 -10.33
N PRO A 213 -2.93 7.89 -11.56
CA PRO A 213 -4.28 7.58 -12.05
C PRO A 213 -4.62 6.12 -11.79
N ALA A 214 -5.89 5.83 -11.47
CA ALA A 214 -6.31 4.49 -11.03
C ALA A 214 -5.90 3.39 -12.03
N ALA A 215 -6.06 3.63 -13.33
CA ALA A 215 -5.65 2.71 -14.37
C ALA A 215 -4.12 2.43 -14.37
N ALA A 216 -3.31 3.47 -14.23
CA ALA A 216 -1.86 3.34 -14.17
C ALA A 216 -1.41 2.65 -12.88
N PHE A 217 -2.06 2.93 -11.75
CA PHE A 217 -1.79 2.24 -10.49
C PHE A 217 -2.06 0.73 -10.61
N GLN A 218 -3.23 0.34 -11.14
CA GLN A 218 -3.56 -1.08 -11.35
C GLN A 218 -2.57 -1.77 -12.28
N GLN A 219 -2.19 -1.11 -13.38
CA GLN A 219 -1.21 -1.66 -14.30
C GLN A 219 0.17 -1.80 -13.66
N ASN A 220 0.60 -0.85 -12.84
CA ASN A 220 1.85 -0.94 -12.08
C ASN A 220 1.87 -2.12 -11.12
N LEU A 221 0.78 -2.34 -10.39
CA LEU A 221 0.65 -3.49 -9.49
C LEU A 221 0.73 -4.82 -10.25
N LEU A 222 0.12 -4.90 -11.44
CA LEU A 222 0.21 -6.09 -12.29
C LEU A 222 1.63 -6.31 -12.82
N LEU A 223 2.27 -5.27 -13.39
CA LEU A 223 3.60 -5.37 -13.99
C LEU A 223 4.69 -5.70 -12.96
N SER A 224 4.57 -5.18 -11.74
CA SER A 224 5.48 -5.53 -10.64
C SER A 224 5.29 -6.96 -10.14
N GLY A 225 4.17 -7.60 -10.49
CA GLY A 225 3.76 -8.89 -9.97
C GLY A 225 3.25 -8.83 -8.53
N LEU A 226 2.91 -7.65 -8.01
CA LEU A 226 2.24 -7.49 -6.72
C LEU A 226 0.77 -7.90 -6.81
N SER A 227 0.12 -7.53 -7.91
CA SER A 227 -1.20 -8.01 -8.26
C SER A 227 -1.08 -9.31 -9.06
N GLY A 228 -1.80 -10.32 -8.62
CA GLY A 228 -1.86 -11.66 -9.19
C GLY A 228 -3.20 -12.31 -8.86
N PRO A 229 -3.47 -13.52 -9.36
CA PRO A 229 -4.68 -14.24 -8.97
C PRO A 229 -4.75 -14.32 -7.44
N PRO A 230 -5.94 -14.16 -6.84
CA PRO A 230 -6.07 -14.28 -5.40
C PRO A 230 -5.68 -15.70 -4.97
N PRO A 231 -5.16 -15.88 -3.74
CA PRO A 231 -4.74 -17.20 -3.27
C PRO A 231 -5.92 -18.18 -3.25
N LEU A 232 -5.64 -19.48 -3.22
CA LEU A 232 -6.71 -20.46 -3.12
C LEU A 232 -7.50 -20.26 -1.83
N LEU A 233 -8.82 -20.41 -1.91
CA LEU A 233 -9.68 -20.41 -0.75
C LEU A 233 -9.61 -21.80 -0.11
N ILE A 234 -9.40 -21.86 1.20
CA ILE A 234 -9.47 -23.14 1.93
C ILE A 234 -10.85 -23.24 2.56
N GLU A 235 -11.74 -24.01 1.91
CA GLU A 235 -13.15 -24.20 2.30
C GLU A 235 -13.32 -24.64 3.76
N GLU A 236 -12.38 -25.42 4.31
CA GLU A 236 -12.39 -25.85 5.72
C GLU A 236 -12.36 -24.70 6.72
N TYR A 237 -11.83 -23.55 6.31
CA TYR A 237 -11.73 -22.34 7.16
C TYR A 237 -12.56 -21.18 6.62
N ASP A 238 -13.33 -21.40 5.55
CA ASP A 238 -14.18 -20.38 4.97
C ASP A 238 -15.52 -20.32 5.69
N ARG A 239 -15.75 -19.20 6.38
CA ARG A 239 -17.01 -18.88 7.07
C ARG A 239 -17.82 -17.84 6.32
N SER A 240 -17.50 -17.55 5.05
CA SER A 240 -18.14 -16.51 4.25
C SER A 240 -19.42 -16.95 3.52
N GLU A 241 -19.73 -18.26 3.48
CA GLU A 241 -20.92 -18.84 2.83
C GLU A 241 -22.29 -18.34 3.38
N GLU A 242 -22.31 -17.46 4.38
CA GLU A 242 -23.51 -16.96 5.05
C GLU A 242 -23.96 -15.54 4.60
N LEU A 243 -23.31 -14.95 3.60
CA LEU A 243 -23.70 -13.62 3.08
C LEU A 243 -24.57 -13.77 1.83
N GLU A 244 -25.80 -13.23 1.87
CA GLU A 244 -26.65 -13.12 0.68
C GLU A 244 -25.98 -12.20 -0.36
N PRO A 245 -26.08 -12.51 -1.66
CA PRO A 245 -25.58 -11.61 -2.69
C PRO A 245 -26.34 -10.28 -2.63
N GLU A 246 -25.62 -9.19 -2.39
CA GLU A 246 -26.14 -7.82 -2.52
C GLU A 246 -26.41 -7.48 -4.01
N ASP A 247 -27.30 -6.52 -4.26
CA ASP A 247 -27.72 -6.09 -5.60
C ASP A 247 -26.53 -5.75 -6.52
N ASP A 248 -26.61 -6.07 -7.82
CA ASP A 248 -25.57 -5.88 -8.85
C ASP A 248 -24.96 -4.46 -8.88
N PHE A 249 -25.69 -3.45 -8.40
CA PHE A 249 -25.23 -2.05 -8.36
C PHE A 249 -24.24 -1.78 -7.22
N ASP A 250 -24.43 -2.41 -6.05
CA ASP A 250 -23.53 -2.28 -4.91
C ASP A 250 -22.19 -2.97 -5.19
N GLU A 251 -22.18 -4.05 -5.98
CA GLU A 251 -20.98 -4.81 -6.31
C GLU A 251 -19.95 -4.00 -7.13
N ALA A 252 -20.41 -3.17 -8.09
CA ALA A 252 -19.53 -2.36 -8.93
C ALA A 252 -18.95 -1.14 -8.17
N ALA A 253 -19.76 -0.47 -7.34
CA ALA A 253 -19.32 0.68 -6.54
C ALA A 253 -18.28 0.27 -5.48
N TYR A 254 -18.41 -0.94 -4.92
CA TYR A 254 -17.49 -1.52 -3.95
C TYR A 254 -16.48 -2.48 -4.55
N ALA A 255 -16.28 -2.53 -5.88
CA ALA A 255 -15.43 -3.51 -6.54
C ALA A 255 -14.03 -3.67 -5.92
N ARG A 256 -13.39 -2.57 -5.50
CA ARG A 256 -12.10 -2.58 -4.80
C ARG A 256 -12.20 -3.13 -3.38
N THR A 257 -13.24 -2.74 -2.64
CA THR A 257 -13.50 -3.26 -1.30
C THR A 257 -13.80 -4.75 -1.35
N ASN A 258 -14.56 -5.22 -2.33
CA ASN A 258 -14.90 -6.63 -2.54
C ASN A 258 -13.65 -7.45 -2.91
N LYS A 259 -12.81 -6.94 -3.82
CA LYS A 259 -11.50 -7.57 -4.13
C LYS A 259 -10.58 -7.63 -2.91
N ALA A 260 -10.55 -6.57 -2.10
CA ALA A 260 -9.75 -6.54 -0.88
C ALA A 260 -10.28 -7.52 0.18
N HIS A 261 -11.61 -7.61 0.31
CA HIS A 261 -12.29 -8.57 1.17
C HIS A 261 -11.96 -10.01 0.75
N ASP A 262 -12.20 -10.36 -0.51
CA ASP A 262 -11.90 -11.70 -1.07
C ASP A 262 -10.43 -12.10 -0.84
N ARG A 263 -9.49 -11.21 -1.17
CA ARG A 263 -8.06 -11.47 -0.97
C ARG A 263 -7.70 -11.65 0.51
N LEU A 264 -8.26 -10.84 1.43
CA LEU A 264 -8.03 -11.00 2.87
C LEU A 264 -8.62 -12.30 3.40
N THR A 265 -9.84 -12.66 3.00
CA THR A 265 -10.49 -13.91 3.41
C THR A 265 -9.63 -15.10 2.99
N ARG A 266 -9.21 -15.16 1.72
CA ARG A 266 -8.33 -16.23 1.23
C ARG A 266 -6.99 -16.25 1.95
N PHE A 267 -6.36 -15.09 2.13
CA PHE A 267 -5.14 -14.95 2.92
C PHE A 267 -5.29 -15.54 4.34
N GLU A 268 -6.37 -15.21 5.05
CA GLU A 268 -6.61 -15.72 6.39
C GLU A 268 -6.86 -17.23 6.41
N THR A 269 -7.60 -17.77 5.43
CA THR A 269 -7.79 -19.22 5.34
C THR A 269 -6.47 -19.98 5.13
N GLN A 270 -5.57 -19.44 4.30
CA GLN A 270 -4.22 -19.99 4.10
C GLN A 270 -3.37 -19.89 5.37
N LEU A 271 -3.43 -18.74 6.05
CA LEU A 271 -2.68 -18.53 7.29
C LEU A 271 -3.17 -19.45 8.42
N ARG A 272 -4.49 -19.62 8.57
CA ARG A 272 -5.08 -20.57 9.54
C ARG A 272 -4.60 -21.98 9.26
N ARG A 273 -4.69 -22.43 8.01
CA ARG A 273 -4.19 -23.74 7.58
C ARG A 273 -2.73 -23.93 7.95
N PHE A 274 -1.87 -22.97 7.61
CA PHE A 274 -0.44 -23.04 7.92
C PHE A 274 -0.18 -23.12 9.43
N ILE A 275 -0.87 -22.31 10.24
CA ILE A 275 -0.72 -22.33 11.70
C ILE A 275 -1.16 -23.69 12.27
N GLU A 276 -2.31 -24.20 11.82
CA GLU A 276 -2.84 -25.49 12.27
C GLU A 276 -1.93 -26.65 11.89
N GLU A 277 -1.58 -26.79 10.61
CA GLU A 277 -0.71 -27.86 10.12
C GLU A 277 0.64 -27.82 10.84
N SER A 278 1.27 -26.64 10.92
CA SER A 278 2.60 -26.51 11.53
C SER A 278 2.59 -26.84 13.03
N LEU A 279 1.55 -26.45 13.78
CA LEU A 279 1.45 -26.73 15.21
C LEU A 279 0.99 -28.17 15.49
N ARG A 280 0.08 -28.72 14.68
CA ARG A 280 -0.35 -30.12 14.79
C ARG A 280 0.79 -31.07 14.48
N ASP A 281 1.55 -30.83 13.42
CA ASP A 281 2.67 -31.68 13.02
C ASP A 281 3.78 -31.70 14.09
N ALA A 282 4.05 -30.56 14.72
CA ALA A 282 5.11 -30.46 15.72
C ALA A 282 4.69 -30.95 17.12
N PHE A 283 3.41 -30.80 17.50
CA PHE A 283 2.96 -30.97 18.90
C PHE A 283 1.76 -31.91 19.09
N GLY A 284 1.25 -32.51 18.02
CA GLY A 284 0.10 -33.43 18.04
C GLY A 284 -1.25 -32.72 18.12
N ASP A 285 -2.34 -33.50 18.17
CA ASP A 285 -3.71 -32.99 18.06
C ASP A 285 -4.13 -32.06 19.22
N ASP A 286 -3.50 -32.20 20.39
CA ASP A 286 -3.75 -31.35 21.56
C ASP A 286 -3.01 -29.99 21.51
N TRP A 287 -2.38 -29.64 20.38
CA TRP A 287 -1.57 -28.42 20.25
C TRP A 287 -2.31 -27.16 20.70
N ILE A 288 -3.62 -27.05 20.45
CA ILE A 288 -4.42 -25.88 20.84
C ILE A 288 -4.34 -25.63 22.36
N ARG A 289 -4.36 -26.71 23.16
CA ARG A 289 -4.33 -26.61 24.63
C ARG A 289 -3.00 -26.11 25.17
N HIS A 290 -1.91 -26.36 24.46
CA HIS A 290 -0.54 -26.13 24.94
C HIS A 290 0.15 -24.95 24.25
N ARG A 291 -0.20 -24.67 22.99
CA ARG A 291 0.49 -23.71 22.13
C ARG A 291 -0.31 -22.44 21.87
N VAL A 292 -1.62 -22.42 22.08
CA VAL A 292 -2.43 -21.19 21.97
C VAL A 292 -2.49 -20.48 23.33
N PRO A 293 -2.34 -19.14 23.40
CA PRO A 293 -2.56 -18.39 24.63
C PRO A 293 -3.96 -18.66 25.23
N GLY A 294 -4.03 -18.85 26.55
CA GLY A 294 -5.26 -19.34 27.20
C GLY A 294 -6.46 -18.38 27.11
N ASP A 295 -6.21 -17.07 26.98
CA ASP A 295 -7.26 -16.08 26.72
C ASP A 295 -7.83 -16.19 25.31
N ILE A 296 -6.98 -16.43 24.31
CA ILE A 296 -7.38 -16.68 22.92
C ILE A 296 -8.15 -18.00 22.82
N GLN A 297 -7.64 -19.08 23.42
CA GLN A 297 -8.31 -20.39 23.43
C GLN A 297 -9.72 -20.30 24.04
N ARG A 298 -9.87 -19.58 25.15
CA ARG A 298 -11.16 -19.37 25.81
C ARG A 298 -12.13 -18.63 24.88
N LYS A 299 -11.69 -17.54 24.24
CA LYS A 299 -12.50 -16.78 23.27
C LYS A 299 -12.99 -17.65 22.11
N TRP A 300 -12.12 -18.49 21.54
CA TRP A 300 -12.51 -19.39 20.44
C TRP A 300 -13.55 -20.41 20.89
N THR A 301 -13.38 -20.97 22.09
CA THR A 301 -14.32 -21.94 22.68
C THR A 301 -15.69 -21.30 22.92
N GLU A 302 -15.71 -20.06 23.43
CA GLU A 302 -16.95 -19.28 23.63
C GLU A 302 -17.64 -18.93 22.30
N LYS A 303 -16.88 -18.62 21.24
CA LYS A 303 -17.47 -18.38 19.90
C LYS A 303 -18.06 -19.66 19.30
N ARG A 304 -17.33 -20.79 19.39
CA ARG A 304 -17.82 -22.08 18.91
C ARG A 304 -19.09 -22.51 19.64
N GLN A 305 -19.14 -22.33 20.96
CA GLN A 305 -20.33 -22.66 21.73
C GLN A 305 -21.52 -21.80 21.29
N ARG A 306 -21.32 -20.49 21.08
CA ARG A 306 -22.39 -19.61 20.56
C ARG A 306 -22.90 -20.03 19.19
N ALA A 307 -22.00 -20.30 18.25
CA ALA A 307 -22.36 -20.80 16.91
C ALA A 307 -23.19 -22.10 17.00
N ARG A 308 -22.76 -23.03 17.87
CA ARG A 308 -23.50 -24.27 18.13
C ARG A 308 -24.88 -24.02 18.72
N ASP A 309 -24.99 -23.09 19.67
CA ASP A 309 -26.27 -22.71 20.29
C ASP A 309 -27.22 -22.04 19.27
N GLN A 310 -26.67 -21.41 18.23
CA GLN A 310 -27.39 -20.81 17.10
C GLN A 310 -27.73 -21.81 15.99
N GLY A 311 -27.27 -23.07 16.09
CA GLY A 311 -27.51 -24.11 15.09
C GLY A 311 -26.63 -23.98 13.84
N GLU A 312 -25.56 -23.17 13.89
CA GLU A 312 -24.56 -23.08 12.83
C GLU A 312 -23.76 -24.38 12.71
N ARG A 313 -23.13 -24.57 11.54
CA ARG A 313 -22.17 -25.65 11.32
C ARG A 313 -21.00 -25.52 12.30
N GLU A 314 -20.60 -26.65 12.89
CA GLU A 314 -19.40 -26.70 13.74
C GLU A 314 -18.12 -26.73 12.88
N TRP A 315 -17.19 -25.82 13.17
CA TRP A 315 -15.91 -25.69 12.48
C TRP A 315 -14.73 -26.11 13.38
N PRO A 316 -13.53 -26.41 12.83
CA PRO A 316 -12.31 -26.54 13.60
C PRO A 316 -12.08 -25.32 14.50
N LEU A 317 -11.51 -25.51 15.69
CA LEU A 317 -11.47 -24.44 16.70
C LEU A 317 -10.67 -23.19 16.24
N ILE A 318 -9.65 -23.36 15.39
CA ILE A 318 -8.90 -22.24 14.79
C ILE A 318 -9.74 -21.42 13.80
N ALA A 319 -10.81 -21.97 13.22
CA ALA A 319 -11.71 -21.23 12.33
C ALA A 319 -12.46 -20.09 13.06
N TYR A 320 -12.45 -20.09 14.39
CA TYR A 320 -13.01 -19.02 15.23
C TYR A 320 -11.98 -17.93 15.58
N ALA A 321 -10.76 -18.02 15.04
CA ALA A 321 -9.71 -17.03 15.21
C ALA A 321 -10.06 -15.68 14.57
N ASP A 322 -9.86 -14.61 15.33
CA ASP A 322 -9.85 -13.26 14.80
C ASP A 322 -8.49 -12.92 14.19
N PHE A 323 -8.47 -11.94 13.29
CA PHE A 323 -7.25 -11.44 12.67
C PHE A 323 -6.15 -11.07 13.69
N THR A 324 -6.54 -10.57 14.86
CA THR A 324 -5.61 -10.17 15.92
C THR A 324 -5.01 -11.33 16.71
N ASP A 325 -5.54 -12.54 16.57
CA ASP A 325 -5.09 -13.71 17.34
C ASP A 325 -3.82 -14.33 16.75
N TYR A 326 -3.58 -14.16 15.45
CA TYR A 326 -2.46 -14.79 14.75
C TYR A 326 -1.09 -14.35 15.29
N VAL A 327 -0.89 -13.04 15.47
CA VAL A 327 0.40 -12.49 15.91
C VAL A 327 0.79 -13.01 17.31
N PRO A 328 -0.08 -12.97 18.34
CA PRO A 328 0.22 -13.58 19.63
C PRO A 328 0.55 -15.07 19.56
N ILE A 329 -0.09 -15.84 18.67
CA ILE A 329 0.20 -17.27 18.50
C ILE A 329 1.57 -17.47 17.86
N ILE A 330 1.84 -16.78 16.74
CA ILE A 330 3.11 -16.88 15.99
C ILE A 330 4.29 -16.43 16.85
N THR A 331 4.13 -15.33 17.60
CA THR A 331 5.20 -14.70 18.38
C THR A 331 5.32 -15.22 19.81
N LYS A 332 4.44 -16.14 20.24
CA LYS A 332 4.55 -16.81 21.53
C LYS A 332 5.93 -17.45 21.66
N LYS A 333 6.63 -17.24 22.78
CA LYS A 333 8.07 -17.54 22.94
C LYS A 333 8.45 -18.95 22.49
N ASP A 334 7.69 -19.95 22.90
CA ASP A 334 7.93 -21.35 22.57
C ASP A 334 7.55 -21.66 21.11
N ASN A 335 6.37 -21.25 20.63
CA ASN A 335 6.01 -21.41 19.21
C ASN A 335 7.01 -20.74 18.27
N TRP A 336 7.50 -19.56 18.63
CA TRP A 336 8.48 -18.82 17.85
C TRP A 336 9.80 -19.58 17.74
N ASN A 337 10.37 -19.96 18.89
CA ASN A 337 11.69 -20.61 18.91
C ASN A 337 11.65 -22.02 18.31
N ASP A 338 10.55 -22.74 18.52
CA ASP A 338 10.44 -24.14 18.15
C ASP A 338 9.99 -24.32 16.68
N LEU A 339 9.24 -23.35 16.12
CA LEU A 339 8.54 -23.54 14.84
C LEU A 339 8.57 -22.35 13.89
N PHE A 340 8.20 -21.14 14.33
CA PHE A 340 7.90 -20.03 13.40
C PHE A 340 9.10 -19.17 13.00
N LYS A 341 10.19 -19.18 13.79
CA LYS A 341 11.39 -18.38 13.53
C LYS A 341 12.03 -18.63 12.15
N PRO A 342 12.13 -19.87 11.62
CA PRO A 342 12.68 -20.12 10.29
C PRO A 342 11.92 -19.45 9.15
N PHE A 343 10.59 -19.30 9.26
CA PHE A 343 9.74 -18.69 8.23
C PHE A 343 9.83 -17.17 8.25
N PHE A 344 9.77 -16.58 9.45
CA PHE A 344 9.58 -15.15 9.61
C PHE A 344 10.80 -14.38 10.08
N VAL A 345 11.88 -15.07 10.48
CA VAL A 345 13.18 -14.52 10.89
C VAL A 345 13.16 -13.64 12.15
N ARG A 346 12.30 -12.62 12.22
CA ARG A 346 12.16 -11.63 13.31
C ARG A 346 10.68 -11.41 13.64
N GLN A 347 10.34 -11.49 14.93
CA GLN A 347 8.97 -11.24 15.41
C GLN A 347 8.45 -9.85 15.04
N THR A 348 9.32 -8.83 15.14
CA THR A 348 8.94 -7.45 14.84
C THR A 348 8.49 -7.29 13.39
N ALA A 349 9.13 -8.00 12.45
CA ALA A 349 8.78 -7.90 11.04
C ALA A 349 7.38 -8.48 10.75
N VAL A 350 7.00 -9.57 11.45
CA VAL A 350 5.62 -10.09 11.40
C VAL A 350 4.65 -9.09 12.00
N GLN A 351 4.96 -8.56 13.19
CA GLN A 351 4.12 -7.56 13.85
C GLN A 351 3.86 -6.35 12.95
N GLU A 352 4.89 -5.85 12.26
CA GLU A 352 4.78 -4.76 11.30
C GLU A 352 3.80 -5.08 10.16
N SER A 353 3.93 -6.25 9.53
CA SER A 353 3.03 -6.69 8.45
C SER A 353 1.58 -6.74 8.89
N PHE A 354 1.30 -7.34 10.05
CA PHE A 354 -0.07 -7.42 10.58
C PHE A 354 -0.60 -6.06 11.05
N GLN A 355 0.26 -5.16 11.53
CA GLN A 355 -0.16 -3.80 11.84
C GLN A 355 -0.56 -3.05 10.57
N ARG A 356 0.20 -3.14 9.47
CA ARG A 356 -0.19 -2.52 8.19
C ARG A 356 -1.51 -3.07 7.64
N LEU A 357 -1.75 -4.37 7.81
CA LEU A 357 -3.00 -5.02 7.38
C LEU A 357 -4.22 -4.72 8.27
N TYR A 358 -4.03 -4.31 9.51
CA TYR A 358 -5.11 -4.19 10.49
C TYR A 358 -6.20 -3.18 10.09
N PRO A 359 -5.91 -1.93 9.66
CA PRO A 359 -6.94 -1.00 9.23
C PRO A 359 -7.73 -1.50 8.01
N ILE A 360 -7.05 -2.12 7.06
CA ILE A 360 -7.64 -2.68 5.84
C ILE A 360 -8.63 -3.77 6.23
N ARG A 361 -8.25 -4.65 7.16
CA ARG A 361 -9.09 -5.75 7.65
C ARG A 361 -10.37 -5.28 8.36
N ILE A 362 -10.30 -4.18 9.08
CA ILE A 362 -11.49 -3.56 9.69
C ILE A 362 -12.36 -2.95 8.59
N CYS A 363 -11.76 -2.19 7.67
CA CYS A 363 -12.49 -1.54 6.58
C CYS A 363 -13.25 -2.54 5.71
N THR A 364 -12.65 -3.67 5.35
CA THR A 364 -13.29 -4.68 4.48
C THR A 364 -14.44 -5.45 5.13
N MET A 365 -14.55 -5.51 6.46
CA MET A 365 -15.71 -6.14 7.12
C MET A 365 -16.87 -5.18 7.34
N HIS A 366 -16.59 -3.89 7.37
CA HIS A 366 -17.58 -2.86 7.60
C HIS A 366 -17.95 -2.13 6.30
N ALA A 367 -17.69 -2.76 5.14
CA ALA A 367 -17.94 -2.23 3.80
C ALA A 367 -17.43 -0.78 3.62
N ARG A 368 -16.27 -0.46 4.21
CA ARG A 368 -15.67 0.88 4.10
C ARG A 368 -14.86 0.99 2.81
N LEU A 369 -14.72 2.22 2.32
CA LEU A 369 -13.93 2.51 1.12
C LEU A 369 -12.46 2.13 1.33
N ILE A 370 -11.93 1.37 0.38
CA ILE A 370 -10.51 1.00 0.29
C ILE A 370 -9.80 1.96 -0.67
N THR A 371 -8.68 2.51 -0.25
CA THR A 371 -7.86 3.45 -1.03
C THR A 371 -6.78 2.72 -1.86
N GLN A 372 -5.99 3.46 -2.64
CA GLN A 372 -4.80 2.91 -3.29
C GLN A 372 -3.70 2.56 -2.28
N ASP A 373 -3.61 3.30 -1.17
CA ASP A 373 -2.68 3.01 -0.06
C ASP A 373 -3.01 1.67 0.60
N ASP A 374 -4.30 1.48 0.89
CA ASP A 374 -4.81 0.24 1.47
C ASP A 374 -4.52 -0.96 0.54
N GLU A 375 -4.75 -0.82 -0.77
CA GLU A 375 -4.47 -1.88 -1.74
C GLU A 375 -2.97 -2.19 -1.85
N LEU A 376 -2.10 -1.19 -1.85
CA LEU A 376 -0.64 -1.40 -1.87
C LEU A 376 -0.19 -2.20 -0.65
N TYR A 377 -0.59 -1.79 0.55
CA TYR A 377 -0.27 -2.52 1.78
C TYR A 377 -0.84 -3.94 1.76
N LEU A 378 -2.08 -4.10 1.31
CA LEU A 378 -2.72 -5.41 1.21
C LEU A 378 -1.90 -6.35 0.33
N LEU A 379 -1.56 -5.92 -0.88
CA LEU A 379 -0.85 -6.76 -1.85
C LEU A 379 0.56 -7.08 -1.38
N VAL A 380 1.30 -6.08 -0.89
CA VAL A 380 2.67 -6.28 -0.41
C VAL A 380 2.69 -7.25 0.76
N GLU A 381 1.89 -7.01 1.80
CA GLU A 381 1.97 -7.79 3.03
C GLU A 381 1.37 -9.20 2.88
N THR A 382 0.28 -9.35 2.12
CA THR A 382 -0.27 -10.70 1.84
C THR A 382 0.70 -11.52 1.02
N LYS A 383 1.28 -10.95 -0.06
CA LYS A 383 2.29 -11.63 -0.88
C LYS A 383 3.50 -12.04 -0.05
N ARG A 384 4.02 -11.12 0.76
CA ARG A 384 5.18 -11.34 1.63
C ARG A 384 4.95 -12.49 2.61
N ILE A 385 3.82 -12.48 3.31
CA ILE A 385 3.51 -13.54 4.29
C ILE A 385 3.29 -14.87 3.58
N LEU A 386 2.50 -14.91 2.51
CA LEU A 386 2.18 -16.15 1.79
C LEU A 386 3.44 -16.77 1.17
N THR A 387 4.32 -15.97 0.57
CA THR A 387 5.61 -16.43 0.06
C THR A 387 6.47 -17.02 1.18
N SER A 388 6.45 -16.43 2.39
CA SER A 388 7.25 -16.93 3.52
C SER A 388 6.78 -18.29 4.04
N ILE A 389 5.50 -18.62 3.88
CA ILE A 389 4.89 -19.89 4.32
C ILE A 389 4.78 -20.91 3.18
N GLY A 390 5.37 -20.62 2.01
CA GLY A 390 5.41 -21.54 0.87
C GLY A 390 4.12 -21.61 0.05
N THR A 391 3.27 -20.58 0.13
CA THR A 391 2.07 -20.46 -0.71
C THR A 391 2.32 -19.44 -1.83
N ASP A 392 1.98 -19.80 -3.07
CA ASP A 392 2.05 -18.89 -4.22
C ASP A 392 1.03 -17.75 -4.05
N ALA A 393 1.45 -16.50 -4.27
CA ALA A 393 0.66 -15.30 -4.01
C ALA A 393 0.86 -14.15 -5.01
#